data_AF-A0A2V8RPF9-F1
#
_entry.id   AF-A0A2V8RPF9-F1
#
_cell.length_a   1.000
_cell.length_b   1.000
_cell.length_c   1.000
_cell.angle_alpha   90.00
_cell.angle_beta   90.00
_cell.angle_gamma   90.00
#
_symmetry.space_group_name_H-M   'P 1'
#
loop_
_entity.id
_entity.type
_entity.pdbx_description
1 polymer ?
#
loop_
_entity_poly.entity_id
_entity_poly.type
_entity_poly.pdbx_seq_one_letter_code
_entity_poly.pdbx_strand_id
1 'polypeptide(L)'
;MFCPQCATESTPDLKFCRSCGANLKVIGKAVTLSEAIARSDGIPAKLKDIFSNIKIAHVTEDVSRALDRMNREIARSHDDPMRRQQWARREWPPRHERKQKTAEQRRESHLTRGFVTMFSGIGLSTFLYFLGHNLVLKLPPEAIAQIPFELNSVIRVLWLVGLIPTLSGLGRIIAGLSIRAEPARQIEFPAESPLRMEPLAPTFDQQPLNRDPHFDDLTVAAAREAPASVTDRTTNILEHKIPGRQTDEMNR
;
A
#
# COMPACT_ATOMS: atom_id res chain seq x y z
N MET A 1 -4.62 -31.91 -18.56
CA MET A 1 -4.02 -30.60 -18.92
C MET A 1 -2.53 -30.64 -18.63
N PHE A 2 -1.68 -30.04 -19.48
CA PHE A 2 -0.22 -30.05 -19.28
C PHE A 2 0.23 -28.84 -18.44
N CYS A 3 1.15 -29.06 -17.51
CA CYS A 3 1.76 -27.95 -16.76
C CYS A 3 2.74 -27.18 -17.64
N PRO A 4 2.63 -25.85 -17.80
CA PRO A 4 3.52 -25.09 -18.71
C PRO A 4 4.95 -24.96 -18.17
N GLN A 5 5.21 -25.31 -16.92
CA GLN A 5 6.54 -25.22 -16.31
C GLN A 5 7.37 -26.49 -16.50
N CYS A 6 6.73 -27.67 -16.49
CA CYS A 6 7.44 -28.96 -16.53
C CYS A 6 6.89 -29.95 -17.57
N ALA A 7 5.90 -29.53 -18.37
CA ALA A 7 5.20 -30.34 -19.38
C ALA A 7 4.59 -31.66 -18.86
N THR A 8 4.52 -31.87 -17.54
CA THR A 8 3.91 -33.08 -16.97
C THR A 8 2.39 -33.01 -17.10
N GLU A 9 1.79 -34.13 -17.47
CA GLU A 9 0.34 -34.26 -17.53
C GLU A 9 -0.27 -34.17 -16.12
N SER A 10 -1.32 -33.37 -15.99
CA SER A 10 -2.03 -33.16 -14.74
C SER A 10 -3.53 -33.30 -14.95
N THR A 11 -4.20 -33.92 -13.98
CA THR A 11 -5.66 -34.00 -13.95
C THR A 11 -6.24 -32.60 -13.72
N PRO A 12 -7.34 -32.23 -14.39
CA PRO A 12 -7.88 -30.87 -14.37
C PRO A 12 -8.37 -30.38 -13.00
N ASP A 13 -8.65 -31.29 -12.05
CA ASP A 13 -9.09 -30.96 -10.70
C ASP A 13 -7.96 -30.58 -9.72
N LEU A 14 -6.69 -30.73 -10.11
CA LEU A 14 -5.57 -30.42 -9.25
C LEU A 14 -5.24 -28.91 -9.27
N LYS A 15 -5.19 -28.31 -8.07
CA LYS A 15 -4.80 -26.89 -7.89
C LYS A 15 -3.32 -26.64 -8.17
N PHE A 16 -2.48 -27.67 -8.01
CA PHE A 16 -1.03 -27.59 -8.15
C PHE A 16 -0.48 -28.77 -8.95
N CYS A 17 0.58 -28.54 -9.72
CA CYS A 17 1.30 -29.60 -10.41
C CYS A 17 2.02 -30.50 -9.40
N ARG A 18 1.88 -31.83 -9.54
CA ARG A 18 2.57 -32.80 -8.66
C ARG A 18 4.08 -32.87 -8.89
N SER A 19 4.54 -32.54 -10.10
CA SER A 19 5.96 -32.60 -10.48
C SER A 19 6.73 -31.36 -9.99
N CYS A 20 6.23 -30.16 -10.29
CA CYS A 20 6.95 -28.90 -9.98
C CYS A 20 6.27 -27.96 -8.97
N GLY A 21 5.07 -28.28 -8.47
CA GLY A 21 4.35 -27.45 -7.51
C GLY A 21 3.68 -26.18 -8.07
N ALA A 22 3.72 -25.94 -9.38
CA ALA A 22 3.12 -24.74 -9.99
C ALA A 22 1.59 -24.70 -9.80
N ASN A 23 1.04 -23.51 -9.52
CA ASN A 23 -0.40 -23.31 -9.29
C ASN A 23 -1.17 -23.27 -10.62
N LEU A 24 -1.89 -24.35 -10.92
CA LEU A 24 -2.61 -24.54 -12.18
C LEU A 24 -3.91 -23.73 -12.23
N LYS A 25 -4.44 -23.26 -11.08
CA LYS A 25 -5.69 -22.48 -11.02
C LYS A 25 -5.57 -21.09 -11.64
N VAL A 26 -4.38 -20.49 -11.55
CA VAL A 26 -4.13 -19.16 -12.13
C VAL A 26 -3.85 -19.28 -13.63
N ILE A 27 -3.09 -20.30 -14.00
CA ILE A 27 -2.68 -20.57 -15.38
C ILE A 27 -3.88 -21.00 -16.23
N GLY A 28 -4.76 -21.84 -15.69
CA GLY A 28 -5.96 -22.29 -16.42
C GLY A 28 -6.82 -21.12 -16.90
N LYS A 29 -6.99 -20.08 -16.08
CA LYS A 29 -7.76 -18.88 -16.46
C LYS A 29 -7.09 -18.05 -17.56
N ALA A 30 -5.76 -17.96 -17.54
CA ALA A 30 -5.00 -17.24 -18.55
C ALA A 30 -5.05 -17.98 -19.90
N VAL A 31 -4.86 -19.30 -19.89
CA VAL A 31 -4.91 -20.14 -21.10
C VAL A 31 -6.31 -20.10 -21.71
N THR A 32 -7.39 -20.15 -20.91
CA THR A 32 -8.76 -20.01 -21.44
C THR A 32 -9.04 -18.64 -22.06
N LEU A 33 -8.44 -17.56 -21.54
CA LEU A 33 -8.56 -16.23 -22.13
C LEU A 33 -7.76 -16.12 -23.43
N SER A 34 -6.52 -16.62 -23.45
CA SER A 34 -5.70 -16.64 -24.67
C SER A 34 -6.32 -17.49 -25.77
N GLU A 35 -6.95 -18.61 -25.42
CA GLU A 35 -7.64 -19.47 -26.39
C GLU A 35 -8.94 -18.84 -26.91
N ALA A 36 -9.65 -18.06 -26.09
CA ALA A 36 -10.79 -17.26 -26.54
C ALA A 36 -10.39 -16.13 -27.50
N ILE A 37 -9.21 -15.52 -27.27
CA ILE A 37 -8.65 -14.47 -28.15
C ILE A 37 -8.11 -15.08 -29.45
N ALA A 38 -7.47 -16.25 -29.38
CA ALA A 38 -6.94 -16.94 -30.56
C ALA A 38 -8.04 -17.52 -31.47
N ARG A 39 -9.24 -17.82 -30.94
CA ARG A 39 -10.42 -18.19 -31.74
C ARG A 39 -11.26 -16.99 -32.17
N SER A 40 -10.99 -15.78 -31.68
CA SER A 40 -11.68 -14.56 -32.12
C SER A 40 -10.99 -13.96 -33.34
N ASP A 41 -11.00 -14.68 -34.46
CA ASP A 41 -10.60 -14.16 -35.79
C ASP A 41 -11.58 -13.10 -36.35
N GLY A 42 -12.59 -12.72 -35.56
CA GLY A 42 -13.56 -11.69 -35.90
C GLY A 42 -13.34 -10.40 -35.12
N ILE A 43 -12.17 -9.76 -35.26
CA ILE A 43 -12.08 -8.33 -34.91
C ILE A 43 -12.93 -7.58 -35.95
N PRO A 44 -14.04 -6.93 -35.56
CA PRO A 44 -14.97 -6.33 -36.51
C PRO A 44 -14.24 -5.25 -37.32
N ALA A 45 -14.39 -5.30 -38.64
CA ALA A 45 -13.71 -4.42 -39.60
C ALA A 45 -13.85 -2.92 -39.27
N LYS A 46 -14.91 -2.53 -38.54
CA LYS A 46 -15.13 -1.15 -38.08
C LYS A 46 -14.09 -0.63 -37.07
N LEU A 47 -13.39 -1.48 -36.33
CA LEU A 47 -12.27 -1.02 -35.49
C LEU A 47 -10.99 -0.78 -36.29
N LYS A 48 -10.83 -1.43 -37.45
CA LYS A 48 -9.64 -1.28 -38.30
C LYS A 48 -9.51 0.13 -38.86
N ASP A 49 -10.64 0.79 -39.16
CA ASP A 49 -10.65 2.16 -39.71
C ASP A 49 -10.45 3.27 -38.66
N ILE A 50 -10.75 2.99 -37.39
CA ILE A 50 -10.48 3.92 -36.28
C ILE A 50 -8.99 3.86 -35.91
N PHE A 51 -8.36 2.69 -36.02
CA PHE A 51 -6.93 2.52 -35.78
C PHE A 51 -6.03 2.90 -36.96
N SER A 52 -6.56 3.06 -38.18
CA SER A 52 -5.77 3.47 -39.34
C SER A 52 -5.70 4.99 -39.53
N ASN A 53 -6.66 5.76 -39.00
CA ASN A 53 -6.73 7.22 -39.18
C ASN A 53 -6.04 8.06 -38.09
N ILE A 54 -5.75 7.47 -36.93
CA ILE A 54 -4.80 8.09 -35.99
C ILE A 54 -3.43 7.89 -36.65
N LYS A 55 -2.56 8.93 -36.70
CA LYS A 55 -1.16 8.88 -37.16
C LYS A 55 -0.31 7.94 -36.30
N ILE A 56 -0.68 6.66 -36.30
CA ILE A 56 -0.17 5.55 -35.52
C ILE A 56 1.11 5.04 -36.17
N ALA A 57 1.36 5.27 -37.46
CA ALA A 57 2.63 4.87 -38.06
C ALA A 57 3.85 5.46 -37.33
N HIS A 58 3.79 6.73 -36.87
CA HIS A 58 4.93 7.32 -36.17
C HIS A 58 4.90 7.05 -34.65
N VAL A 59 3.72 7.10 -34.02
CA VAL A 59 3.59 6.87 -32.57
C VAL A 59 3.81 5.40 -32.22
N THR A 60 3.49 4.46 -33.12
CA THR A 60 3.70 3.02 -32.87
C THR A 60 5.15 2.62 -33.03
N GLU A 61 5.94 3.31 -33.85
CA GLU A 61 7.39 3.09 -33.92
C GLU A 61 8.05 3.46 -32.58
N ASP A 62 7.72 4.63 -32.02
CA ASP A 62 8.28 5.09 -30.74
C ASP A 62 7.73 4.29 -29.55
N VAL A 63 6.44 3.96 -29.56
CA VAL A 63 5.82 3.10 -28.55
C VAL A 63 6.34 1.67 -28.65
N SER A 64 6.58 1.12 -29.85
CA SER A 64 7.18 -0.22 -29.99
C SER A 64 8.62 -0.24 -29.52
N ARG A 65 9.43 0.81 -29.80
CA ARG A 65 10.79 0.93 -29.25
C ARG A 65 10.79 1.08 -27.73
N ALA A 66 9.84 1.83 -27.18
CA ALA A 66 9.69 1.97 -25.73
C ALA A 66 9.23 0.66 -25.08
N LEU A 67 8.27 -0.04 -25.70
CA LEU A 67 7.82 -1.37 -25.27
C LEU A 67 8.92 -2.40 -25.38
N ASP A 68 9.74 -2.39 -26.43
CA ASP A 68 10.87 -3.31 -26.58
C ASP A 68 12.01 -3.02 -25.61
N ARG A 69 12.23 -1.76 -25.21
CA ARG A 69 13.15 -1.43 -24.12
C ARG A 69 12.61 -1.94 -22.80
N MET A 70 11.34 -1.69 -22.50
CA MET A 70 10.69 -2.15 -21.28
C MET A 70 10.62 -3.68 -21.22
N ASN A 71 10.31 -4.35 -22.34
CA ASN A 71 10.22 -5.81 -22.41
C ASN A 71 11.62 -6.45 -22.27
N ARG A 72 12.67 -5.82 -22.82
CA ARG A 72 14.07 -6.22 -22.54
C ARG A 72 14.45 -6.01 -21.08
N GLU A 73 14.02 -4.92 -20.44
CA GLU A 73 14.24 -4.70 -19.02
C GLU A 73 13.46 -5.70 -18.15
N ILE A 74 12.23 -6.05 -18.52
CA ILE A 74 11.41 -7.06 -17.84
C ILE A 74 12.06 -8.44 -17.99
N ALA A 75 12.49 -8.83 -19.20
CA ALA A 75 13.17 -10.09 -19.43
C ALA A 75 14.46 -10.20 -18.60
N ARG A 76 15.30 -9.14 -18.58
CA ARG A 76 16.48 -9.08 -17.71
C ARG A 76 16.14 -9.10 -16.22
N SER A 77 15.01 -8.52 -15.82
CA SER A 77 14.54 -8.52 -14.43
C SER A 77 13.93 -9.85 -14.00
N HIS A 78 13.57 -10.72 -14.95
CA HIS A 78 12.90 -11.98 -14.68
C HIS A 78 13.87 -13.15 -14.44
N ASP A 79 15.10 -13.06 -14.95
CA ASP A 79 16.14 -14.10 -14.82
C ASP A 79 17.02 -13.99 -13.57
N ASP A 80 16.72 -13.06 -12.65
CA ASP A 80 17.41 -12.97 -11.36
C ASP A 80 16.52 -13.50 -10.22
N PRO A 81 16.41 -14.83 -10.05
CA PRO A 81 15.67 -15.42 -8.94
C PRO A 81 16.28 -15.03 -7.59
N MET A 82 17.57 -14.62 -7.54
CA MET A 82 18.22 -14.14 -6.33
C MET A 82 17.76 -12.74 -5.93
N ARG A 83 17.52 -11.81 -6.87
CA ARG A 83 16.92 -10.49 -6.55
C ARG A 83 15.50 -10.60 -6.04
N ARG A 84 14.66 -11.45 -6.65
CA ARG A 84 13.27 -11.63 -6.20
C ARG A 84 13.21 -12.23 -4.78
N GLN A 85 14.14 -13.13 -4.44
CA GLN A 85 14.29 -13.66 -3.08
C GLN A 85 14.93 -12.65 -2.12
N GLN A 86 15.82 -11.76 -2.59
CA GLN A 86 16.39 -10.66 -1.80
C GLN A 86 15.39 -9.56 -1.50
N TRP A 87 14.47 -9.20 -2.40
CA TRP A 87 13.46 -8.16 -2.14
C TRP A 87 12.36 -8.70 -1.23
N ALA A 88 12.00 -9.97 -1.39
CA ALA A 88 11.19 -10.70 -0.42
C ALA A 88 11.88 -10.82 0.96
N ARG A 89 13.22 -10.80 1.03
CA ARG A 89 13.99 -10.79 2.30
C ARG A 89 14.25 -9.39 2.87
N ARG A 90 14.40 -8.35 2.04
CA ARG A 90 14.79 -7.00 2.48
C ARG A 90 13.62 -6.07 2.74
N GLU A 91 12.45 -6.32 2.15
CA GLU A 91 11.33 -5.38 2.22
C GLU A 91 10.18 -5.82 3.14
N TRP A 92 10.34 -6.95 3.83
CA TRP A 92 9.53 -7.27 5.00
C TRP A 92 10.35 -6.90 6.23
N PRO A 93 10.27 -5.65 6.72
CA PRO A 93 10.82 -5.32 8.03
C PRO A 93 10.29 -6.36 9.03
N PRO A 94 11.14 -6.86 9.95
CA PRO A 94 10.80 -7.94 10.85
C PRO A 94 9.43 -7.67 11.49
N ARG A 95 8.49 -8.58 11.24
CA ARG A 95 7.07 -8.51 11.63
C ARG A 95 6.86 -8.26 13.14
N HIS A 96 7.91 -8.36 13.93
CA HIS A 96 7.89 -8.39 15.39
C HIS A 96 7.79 -7.00 16.04
N GLU A 97 7.95 -5.91 15.29
CA GLU A 97 7.65 -4.56 15.77
C GLU A 97 6.61 -3.84 14.91
N ARG A 98 5.58 -4.57 14.44
CA ARG A 98 4.31 -3.90 14.22
C ARG A 98 3.81 -3.46 15.59
N LYS A 99 4.28 -2.28 16.06
CA LYS A 99 3.70 -1.50 17.15
C LYS A 99 2.21 -1.76 17.08
N GLN A 100 1.69 -2.48 18.08
CA GLN A 100 0.31 -2.91 18.07
C GLN A 100 -0.52 -1.65 17.89
N LYS A 101 -0.99 -1.41 16.66
CA LYS A 101 -1.74 -0.20 16.34
C LYS A 101 -2.90 -0.21 17.30
N THR A 102 -2.97 0.80 18.15
CA THR A 102 -4.03 0.94 19.13
C THR A 102 -5.37 0.81 18.40
N ALA A 103 -6.38 0.28 19.08
CA ALA A 103 -7.70 0.13 18.49
C ALA A 103 -8.21 1.48 17.93
N GLU A 104 -7.79 2.59 18.52
CA GLU A 104 -8.02 3.96 18.08
C GLU A 104 -7.37 4.26 16.72
N GLN A 105 -6.07 3.99 16.57
CA GLN A 105 -5.36 4.25 15.31
C GLN A 105 -5.94 3.42 14.14
N ARG A 106 -6.48 2.22 14.43
CA ARG A 106 -7.23 1.46 13.41
C ARG A 106 -8.51 2.17 12.98
N ARG A 107 -9.31 2.69 13.91
CA ARG A 107 -10.54 3.45 13.59
C ARG A 107 -10.23 4.65 12.71
N GLU A 108 -9.25 5.46 13.11
CA GLU A 108 -8.84 6.65 12.36
C GLU A 108 -8.46 6.30 10.93
N SER A 109 -7.70 5.22 10.73
CA SER A 109 -7.32 4.78 9.40
C SER A 109 -8.51 4.31 8.54
N HIS A 110 -9.53 3.69 9.15
CA HIS A 110 -10.75 3.28 8.44
C HIS A 110 -11.64 4.49 8.11
N LEU A 111 -11.75 5.45 9.03
CA LEU A 111 -12.53 6.67 8.85
C LEU A 111 -11.91 7.58 7.80
N THR A 112 -10.62 7.91 7.91
CA THR A 112 -9.91 8.77 6.95
C THR A 112 -9.91 8.17 5.56
N ARG A 113 -9.62 6.87 5.43
CA ARG A 113 -9.64 6.19 4.14
C ARG A 113 -11.06 6.11 3.57
N GLY A 114 -12.06 5.86 4.41
CA GLY A 114 -13.48 5.87 4.01
C GLY A 114 -13.92 7.25 3.50
N PHE A 115 -13.56 8.31 4.22
CA PHE A 115 -13.85 9.70 3.88
C PHE A 115 -13.22 10.09 2.54
N VAL A 116 -11.93 9.84 2.35
CA VAL A 116 -11.25 10.13 1.07
C VAL A 116 -11.93 9.41 -0.09
N THR A 117 -12.27 8.12 0.06
CA THR A 117 -12.96 7.38 -1.01
C THR A 117 -14.38 7.91 -1.28
N MET A 118 -15.11 8.31 -0.24
CA MET A 118 -16.45 8.87 -0.37
C MET A 118 -16.42 10.21 -1.12
N PHE A 119 -15.53 11.13 -0.72
CA PHE A 119 -15.39 12.43 -1.38
C PHE A 119 -14.87 12.28 -2.81
N SER A 120 -13.94 11.36 -3.07
CA SER A 120 -13.50 11.07 -4.44
C SER A 120 -14.65 10.55 -5.32
N GLY A 121 -15.54 9.73 -4.76
CA GLY A 121 -16.70 9.21 -5.47
C GLY A 121 -17.73 10.30 -5.79
N ILE A 122 -18.02 11.17 -4.81
CA ILE A 122 -18.95 12.29 -5.01
C ILE A 122 -18.39 13.23 -6.07
N GLY A 123 -17.12 13.62 -5.94
CA GLY A 123 -16.44 14.46 -6.93
C GLY A 123 -16.45 13.85 -8.33
N LEU A 124 -16.13 12.56 -8.46
CA LEU A 124 -16.19 11.85 -9.74
C LEU A 124 -17.61 11.79 -10.31
N SER A 125 -18.62 11.53 -9.49
CA SER A 125 -20.03 11.47 -9.90
C SER A 125 -20.53 12.83 -10.38
N THR A 126 -20.24 13.91 -9.64
CA THR A 126 -20.56 15.28 -10.05
C THR A 126 -19.82 15.68 -11.32
N PHE A 127 -18.54 15.33 -11.43
CA PHE A 127 -17.74 15.57 -12.64
C PHE A 127 -18.34 14.86 -13.86
N LEU A 128 -18.67 13.57 -13.75
CA LEU A 128 -19.29 12.81 -14.85
C LEU A 128 -20.68 13.34 -15.23
N TYR A 129 -21.45 13.83 -14.26
CA TYR A 129 -22.74 14.48 -14.52
C TYR A 129 -22.56 15.73 -15.38
N PHE A 130 -21.68 16.65 -14.98
CA PHE A 130 -21.42 17.86 -15.76
C PHE A 130 -20.76 17.56 -17.11
N LEU A 131 -19.83 16.60 -17.16
CA LEU A 131 -19.20 16.18 -18.40
C LEU A 131 -20.23 15.63 -19.38
N GLY A 132 -21.12 14.74 -18.93
CA GLY A 132 -22.21 14.20 -19.74
C GLY A 132 -23.14 15.29 -20.24
N HIS A 133 -23.51 16.24 -19.39
CA HIS A 133 -24.37 17.36 -19.78
C HIS A 133 -23.71 18.27 -20.82
N ASN A 134 -22.43 18.60 -20.65
CA ASN A 134 -21.67 19.42 -21.60
C ASN A 134 -21.42 18.68 -22.93
N LEU A 135 -21.22 17.37 -22.91
CA LEU A 135 -21.09 16.57 -24.13
C LEU A 135 -22.37 16.62 -24.97
N VAL A 136 -23.53 16.42 -24.33
CA VAL A 136 -24.83 16.46 -25.01
C VAL A 136 -25.09 17.79 -25.69
N LEU A 137 -24.68 18.90 -25.07
CA LEU A 137 -24.88 20.24 -25.63
C LEU A 137 -23.97 20.58 -26.81
N LYS A 138 -22.85 19.86 -27.00
CA LYS A 138 -21.87 20.15 -28.07
C LYS A 138 -21.86 19.17 -29.22
N LEU A 139 -22.66 18.10 -29.17
CA LEU A 139 -22.73 17.14 -30.26
C LEU A 139 -23.59 17.70 -31.40
N PRO A 140 -23.05 17.81 -32.64
CA PRO A 140 -23.84 18.22 -33.78
C PRO A 140 -24.99 17.21 -34.01
N PRO A 141 -26.19 17.68 -34.38
CA PRO A 141 -27.38 16.84 -34.48
C PRO A 141 -27.25 15.68 -35.47
N GLU A 142 -26.38 15.81 -36.48
CA GLU A 142 -26.10 14.76 -37.45
C GLU A 142 -25.39 13.54 -36.85
N ALA A 143 -24.52 13.75 -35.85
CA ALA A 143 -23.84 12.65 -35.16
C ALA A 143 -24.78 11.88 -34.23
N ILE A 144 -25.82 12.54 -33.71
CA ILE A 144 -26.82 11.91 -32.83
C ILE A 144 -27.68 10.92 -33.62
N ALA A 145 -27.98 11.20 -34.88
CA ALA A 145 -28.81 10.35 -35.73
C ALA A 145 -28.16 9.00 -36.10
N GLN A 146 -26.82 8.91 -36.13
CA GLN A 146 -26.11 7.67 -36.46
C GLN A 146 -25.98 6.71 -35.27
N ILE A 147 -26.30 7.17 -34.06
CA ILE A 147 -26.09 6.41 -32.84
C ILE A 147 -27.40 5.67 -32.50
N PRO A 148 -27.44 4.32 -32.55
CA PRO A 148 -28.67 3.56 -32.36
C PRO A 148 -29.10 3.40 -30.89
N PHE A 149 -28.41 4.06 -29.94
CA PHE A 149 -28.68 3.92 -28.51
C PHE A 149 -29.18 5.22 -27.88
N GLU A 150 -30.06 5.08 -26.89
CA GLU A 150 -30.57 6.20 -26.10
C GLU A 150 -29.46 6.79 -25.23
N LEU A 151 -28.90 7.94 -25.64
CA LEU A 151 -27.88 8.68 -24.89
C LEU A 151 -28.26 8.92 -23.42
N ASN A 152 -29.55 9.16 -23.14
CA ASN A 152 -30.06 9.32 -21.79
C ASN A 152 -29.78 8.10 -20.90
N SER A 153 -29.91 6.90 -21.44
CA SER A 153 -29.65 5.65 -20.72
C SER A 153 -28.15 5.48 -20.46
N VAL A 154 -27.30 5.80 -21.43
CA VAL A 154 -25.83 5.75 -21.27
C VAL A 154 -25.35 6.74 -20.21
N ILE A 155 -25.87 7.97 -20.21
CA ILE A 155 -25.48 8.99 -19.23
C ILE A 155 -25.88 8.58 -17.81
N ARG A 156 -27.08 7.98 -17.63
CA ARG A 156 -27.50 7.44 -16.33
C ARG A 156 -26.58 6.31 -15.85
N VAL A 157 -26.20 5.39 -16.75
CA VAL A 157 -25.27 4.29 -16.41
C VAL A 157 -23.88 4.84 -16.10
N LEU A 158 -23.39 5.81 -16.86
CA LEU A 158 -22.10 6.44 -16.63
C LEU A 158 -22.06 7.16 -15.28
N TRP A 159 -23.16 7.82 -14.89
CA TRP A 159 -23.27 8.45 -13.58
C TRP A 159 -23.26 7.44 -12.42
N LEU A 160 -23.88 6.26 -12.60
CA LEU A 160 -23.86 5.17 -11.62
C LEU A 160 -22.44 4.63 -11.36
N VAL A 161 -21.51 4.75 -12.32
CA VAL A 161 -20.09 4.38 -12.09
C VAL A 161 -19.48 5.22 -10.98
N GLY A 162 -19.85 6.50 -10.88
CA GLY A 162 -19.43 7.40 -9.79
C GLY A 162 -20.05 7.05 -8.43
N LEU A 163 -21.17 6.32 -8.41
CA LEU A 163 -21.84 5.87 -7.18
C LEU A 163 -21.13 4.69 -6.51
N ILE A 164 -20.40 3.88 -7.26
CA ILE A 164 -19.72 2.70 -6.71
C ILE A 164 -18.64 3.09 -5.67
N PRO A 165 -17.75 4.07 -5.92
CA PRO A 165 -16.79 4.53 -4.92
C PRO A 165 -17.46 5.21 -3.71
N THR A 166 -18.58 5.91 -3.89
CA THR A 166 -19.27 6.57 -2.76
C THR A 166 -19.85 5.55 -1.80
N LEU A 167 -20.53 4.53 -2.31
CA LEU A 167 -21.07 3.42 -1.52
C LEU A 167 -19.95 2.61 -0.86
N SER A 168 -18.85 2.35 -1.59
CA SER A 168 -17.68 1.68 -1.00
C SER A 168 -17.04 2.49 0.13
N GLY A 169 -16.96 3.81 -0.01
CA GLY A 169 -16.43 4.70 1.03
C GLY A 169 -17.34 4.74 2.26
N LEU A 170 -18.65 4.83 2.05
CA LEU A 170 -19.65 4.78 3.11
C LEU A 170 -19.59 3.47 3.90
N GLY A 171 -19.46 2.33 3.22
CA GLY A 171 -19.29 1.03 3.87
C GLY A 171 -18.05 0.96 4.78
N ARG A 172 -16.95 1.62 4.39
CA ARG A 172 -15.73 1.71 5.22
C ARG A 172 -15.93 2.60 6.45
N ILE A 173 -16.67 3.70 6.32
CA ILE A 173 -17.00 4.58 7.44
C ILE A 173 -17.87 3.82 8.45
N ILE A 174 -18.92 3.15 7.99
CA ILE A 174 -19.81 2.34 8.84
C ILE A 174 -19.02 1.22 9.53
N ALA A 175 -18.15 0.52 8.80
CA ALA A 175 -17.28 -0.49 9.39
C ALA A 175 -16.34 0.09 10.46
N GLY A 176 -15.79 1.29 10.24
CA GLY A 176 -14.96 1.99 11.23
C GLY A 176 -15.74 2.40 12.49
N LEU A 177 -16.98 2.86 12.32
CA LEU A 177 -17.87 3.23 13.43
C LEU A 177 -18.42 2.02 14.21
N SER A 178 -18.58 0.87 13.54
CA SER A 178 -19.12 -0.35 14.17
C SER A 178 -18.12 -1.06 15.09
N ILE A 179 -16.83 -0.74 15.02
CA ILE A 179 -15.86 -1.26 15.99
C ILE A 179 -16.14 -0.51 17.30
N ARG A 180 -16.82 -1.13 18.27
CA ARG A 180 -17.03 -0.53 19.61
C ARG A 180 -15.67 -0.31 20.26
N ALA A 181 -15.45 0.88 20.84
CA ALA A 181 -14.27 1.11 21.66
C ALA A 181 -14.37 0.12 22.79
N GLU A 182 -13.55 -0.92 22.76
CA GLU A 182 -13.40 -1.77 23.92
C GLU A 182 -12.96 -0.79 25.02
N PRO A 183 -13.78 -0.59 26.07
CA PRO A 183 -13.50 0.40 27.09
C PRO A 183 -12.09 0.11 27.54
N ALA A 184 -11.21 1.10 27.40
CA ALA A 184 -9.78 0.95 27.60
C ALA A 184 -9.61 0.09 28.85
N ARG A 185 -9.24 -1.18 28.64
CA ARG A 185 -9.06 -2.13 29.73
C ARG A 185 -8.08 -1.39 30.60
N GLN A 186 -8.56 -0.87 31.74
CA GLN A 186 -7.73 -0.10 32.65
C GLN A 186 -6.49 -0.95 32.75
N ILE A 187 -5.37 -0.41 32.27
CA ILE A 187 -4.10 -1.04 32.46
C ILE A 187 -4.06 -1.08 33.97
N GLU A 188 -4.37 -2.26 34.50
CA GLU A 188 -4.34 -2.57 35.90
C GLU A 188 -2.86 -2.39 36.17
N PHE A 189 -2.51 -1.15 36.53
CA PHE A 189 -1.16 -0.79 36.92
C PHE A 189 -0.85 -1.87 37.93
N PRO A 190 0.11 -2.77 37.64
CA PRO A 190 0.41 -3.88 38.51
C PRO A 190 0.59 -3.24 39.86
N ALA A 191 -0.38 -3.48 40.75
CA ALA A 191 -0.55 -2.72 41.97
C ALA A 191 0.84 -2.63 42.56
N GLU A 192 1.35 -1.40 42.69
CA GLU A 192 2.69 -1.10 43.16
C GLU A 192 3.01 -2.14 44.22
N SER A 193 3.82 -3.14 43.85
CA SER A 193 4.31 -4.06 44.84
C SER A 193 5.15 -3.15 45.70
N PRO A 194 4.71 -2.80 46.92
CA PRO A 194 5.44 -1.84 47.72
C PRO A 194 6.86 -2.37 47.77
N LEU A 195 7.82 -1.56 47.32
CA LEU A 195 9.23 -1.86 47.39
C LEU A 195 9.52 -2.26 48.83
N ARG A 196 9.46 -3.57 49.09
CA ARG A 196 9.87 -4.17 50.34
C ARG A 196 11.37 -3.98 50.31
N MET A 197 11.81 -2.86 50.88
CA MET A 197 13.19 -2.67 51.25
C MET A 197 13.51 -3.83 52.19
N GLU A 198 14.18 -4.84 51.64
CA GLU A 198 14.78 -5.89 52.43
C GLU A 198 15.86 -5.20 53.27
N PRO A 199 15.72 -5.16 54.61
CA PRO A 199 16.75 -4.58 55.44
C PRO A 199 18.01 -5.40 55.22
N LEU A 200 19.08 -4.78 54.72
CA LEU A 200 20.41 -5.38 54.76
C LEU A 200 20.72 -5.68 56.24
N ALA A 201 20.57 -6.93 56.64
CA ALA A 201 21.22 -7.42 57.84
C ALA A 201 22.74 -7.32 57.61
N PRO A 202 23.51 -6.69 58.50
CA PRO A 202 24.96 -6.68 58.41
C PRO A 202 25.46 -8.11 58.69
N THR A 203 25.74 -8.88 57.65
CA THR A 203 26.52 -10.11 57.77
C THR A 203 27.97 -9.71 58.05
N PHE A 204 28.30 -9.71 59.34
CA PHE A 204 29.62 -9.43 59.88
C PHE A 204 30.49 -10.69 59.74
N ASP A 205 30.87 -11.05 58.52
CA ASP A 205 31.89 -12.08 58.32
C ASP A 205 33.27 -11.43 58.35
N GLN A 206 33.92 -11.59 59.51
CA GLN A 206 35.34 -11.33 59.69
C GLN A 206 36.13 -12.32 58.83
N GLN A 207 36.70 -11.85 57.72
CA GLN A 207 37.72 -12.60 57.00
C GLN A 207 39.08 -11.88 57.10
N PRO A 208 40.07 -12.47 57.78
CA PRO A 208 41.39 -11.86 57.88
C PRO A 208 42.17 -12.01 56.57
N LEU A 209 42.52 -10.85 56.02
CA LEU A 209 43.89 -10.47 55.68
C LEU A 209 44.72 -11.55 54.98
N ASN A 210 44.70 -11.56 53.64
CA ASN A 210 45.94 -11.81 52.93
C ASN A 210 46.20 -10.72 51.88
N ARG A 211 47.45 -10.31 51.93
CA ARG A 211 48.05 -9.07 51.47
C ARG A 211 48.66 -9.33 50.10
N ASP A 212 48.38 -8.48 49.13
CA ASP A 212 49.32 -8.20 48.04
C ASP A 212 49.26 -6.70 47.72
N PRO A 213 50.41 -5.99 47.67
CA PRO A 213 50.47 -4.59 47.28
C PRO A 213 50.84 -4.42 45.80
N HIS A 214 50.57 -3.23 45.28
CA HIS A 214 50.87 -2.69 43.93
C HIS A 214 49.91 -3.11 42.82
N PHE A 215 49.30 -2.20 42.03
CA PHE A 215 49.76 -0.89 41.58
C PHE A 215 48.55 -0.01 41.23
N ASP A 216 48.71 1.30 41.39
CA ASP A 216 47.72 2.35 41.15
C ASP A 216 47.16 2.36 39.71
N ASP A 217 45.84 2.39 39.57
CA ASP A 217 45.22 3.18 38.50
C ASP A 217 43.93 3.84 38.98
N LEU A 218 43.88 5.15 38.77
CA LEU A 218 42.91 6.09 39.31
C LEU A 218 41.56 5.95 38.58
N THR A 219 40.65 5.17 39.16
CA THR A 219 39.25 5.20 38.74
C THR A 219 38.58 6.43 39.33
N VAL A 220 38.67 7.55 38.61
CA VAL A 220 37.79 8.71 38.81
C VAL A 220 36.35 8.20 38.80
N ALA A 221 35.67 8.35 39.95
CA ALA A 221 34.25 8.09 40.08
C ALA A 221 33.48 9.01 39.14
N ALA A 222 33.19 8.51 37.93
CA ALA A 222 32.22 9.11 37.05
C ALA A 222 30.86 9.04 37.76
N ALA A 223 30.34 10.20 38.12
CA ALA A 223 28.97 10.36 38.60
C ALA A 223 28.04 9.60 37.65
N ARG A 224 27.35 8.58 38.17
CA ARG A 224 26.28 7.91 37.43
C ARG A 224 25.17 8.93 37.20
N GLU A 225 25.17 9.54 36.02
CA GLU A 225 24.02 10.27 35.49
C GLU A 225 22.81 9.33 35.52
N ALA A 226 21.74 9.78 36.17
CA ALA A 226 20.47 9.08 36.15
C ALA A 226 20.02 8.92 34.69
N PRO A 227 19.49 7.74 34.30
CA PRO A 227 19.04 7.52 32.93
C PRO A 227 18.00 8.57 32.55
N ALA A 228 18.20 9.23 31.42
CA ALA A 228 17.34 10.27 30.90
C ALA A 228 15.88 9.80 30.90
N SER A 229 15.03 10.54 31.62
CA SER A 229 13.59 10.36 31.65
C SER A 229 13.04 10.31 30.22
N VAL A 230 12.20 9.31 29.95
CA VAL A 230 11.58 9.06 28.64
C VAL A 230 10.67 10.23 28.19
N THR A 231 10.39 11.19 29.06
CA THR A 231 9.58 12.39 28.74
C THR A 231 10.29 13.44 27.91
N ASP A 232 11.63 13.49 27.89
CA ASP A 232 12.35 14.62 27.28
C ASP A 232 12.54 14.49 25.77
N ARG A 233 12.26 13.31 25.19
CA ARG A 233 12.50 13.05 23.76
C ARG A 233 11.39 13.49 22.82
N THR A 234 10.21 13.89 23.31
CA THR A 234 9.08 14.26 22.45
C THR A 234 8.85 15.76 22.28
N THR A 235 9.47 16.61 23.11
CA THR A 235 9.31 18.07 23.00
C THR A 235 10.27 18.71 22.00
N ASN A 236 11.44 18.09 21.73
CA ASN A 236 12.46 18.63 20.83
C ASN A 236 12.15 18.50 19.32
N ILE A 237 11.04 17.86 18.92
CA ILE A 237 10.72 17.65 17.49
C ILE A 237 9.97 18.85 16.88
N LEU A 238 9.41 19.75 17.70
CA LEU A 238 8.62 20.88 17.21
C LEU A 238 9.42 22.18 17.00
N GLU A 239 10.71 22.24 17.38
CA GLU A 239 11.49 23.48 17.31
C GLU A 239 12.21 23.72 15.98
N HIS A 240 12.36 22.69 15.14
CA HIS A 240 12.97 22.88 13.83
C HIS A 240 11.92 23.18 12.75
N LYS A 241 11.96 24.44 12.28
CA LYS A 241 11.65 24.91 10.92
C LYS A 241 10.44 25.86 10.79
N ILE A 242 10.59 27.07 11.34
CA ILE A 242 9.99 28.26 10.74
C ILE A 242 11.08 28.92 9.86
N PRO A 243 11.09 28.71 8.53
CA PRO A 243 12.00 29.44 7.67
C PRO A 243 11.57 30.92 7.64
N GLY A 244 12.49 31.78 8.06
CA GLY A 244 12.32 33.22 8.09
C GLY A 244 11.84 33.78 6.75
N ARG A 245 10.78 34.58 6.84
CA ARG A 245 10.26 35.43 5.78
C ARG A 245 11.28 36.54 5.54
N GLN A 246 12.15 36.33 4.56
CA GLN A 246 13.08 37.34 4.06
C GLN A 246 12.25 38.41 3.36
N THR A 247 12.02 39.53 4.04
CA THR A 247 11.47 40.74 3.46
C THR A 247 12.58 41.40 2.65
N ASP A 248 12.57 41.19 1.34
CA ASP A 248 13.33 42.02 0.42
C ASP A 248 12.65 43.39 0.37
N GLU A 249 13.31 44.36 1.01
CA GLU A 249 13.02 45.78 0.91
C GLU A 249 13.25 46.24 -0.53
N MET A 250 12.17 46.78 -1.05
CA MET A 250 11.99 47.41 -2.34
C MET A 250 12.86 48.67 -2.43
N ASN A 251 13.93 48.60 -3.22
CA ASN A 251 14.65 49.77 -3.73
C ASN A 251 14.33 49.91 -5.21
N ARG A 252 13.28 50.67 -5.53
CA ARG A 252 13.05 51.35 -6.82
C ARG A 252 11.89 52.33 -6.74
#